data_AF-A0A818JSS2-F1
#
_entry.id   AF-A0A818JSS2-F1
#
_cell.length_a   1.000
_cell.length_b   1.000
_cell.length_c   1.000
_cell.angle_alpha   90.00
_cell.angle_beta   90.00
_cell.angle_gamma   90.00
#
_symmetry.space_group_name_H-M   'P 1'
#
loop_
_entity.id
_entity.type
_entity.pdbx_description
1 polymer ?
#
loop_
_entity_poly.entity_id
_entity_poly.type
_entity_poly.pdbx_seq_one_letter_code
_entity_poly.pdbx_strand_id
1 'polypeptide(L)'
;MDLLKTIGIIYVLSVHYYVPKIFHYPIGSFLLSLFFFISGYFFKSIDGFRLKLIYCAQKTKELMWPYFLYQISFTIICYFLQVCLSINLTTTYWDLDLLQYPMVLLLKPLFGGNSIVFVTSWFITDLWLILIFMQFIYNNKSNDKKIDFVYFVCFLLITLVNIKWSYTSPRPTTPQNTFNYLQHSLFKRIFIRTSFSLLFLFCGIIYRAHIEKYQKLLFTGINFCLAFIIICQLDYYHNNNIYFHHFNAEFSSAPIWLPILTSIIGIYMFMFLAKCVSKHIDDNDILLKIGQYLPDDQIYLPFSPKKNWIPPLPSNATISDEIDNLIRQLLKIDWHERPKTYSEILEIPSICNVSEIPSTEEVGYATRVIDNISSLSLNELE
;
A
#
# COMPACT_ATOMS: atom_id res chain seq x y z
N MET A 1 -12.97 5.14 4.48
CA MET A 1 -11.61 5.19 3.88
C MET A 1 -11.61 4.62 2.47
N ASP A 2 -12.43 3.62 2.16
CA ASP A 2 -12.47 3.02 0.81
C ASP A 2 -12.86 4.01 -0.27
N LEU A 3 -13.81 4.90 0.02
CA LEU A 3 -14.14 5.99 -0.88
C LEU A 3 -12.97 6.97 -1.12
N LEU A 4 -12.08 7.17 -0.14
CA LEU A 4 -10.87 7.99 -0.31
C LEU A 4 -9.87 7.29 -1.23
N LYS A 5 -9.73 5.95 -1.12
CA LYS A 5 -8.95 5.13 -2.08
C LYS A 5 -9.50 5.31 -3.50
N THR A 6 -10.82 5.14 -3.67
CA THR A 6 -11.50 5.27 -4.97
C THR A 6 -11.35 6.68 -5.56
N ILE A 7 -11.61 7.72 -4.77
CA ILE A 7 -11.44 9.11 -5.21
C ILE A 7 -9.98 9.33 -5.62
N GLY A 8 -9.01 8.85 -4.82
CA GLY A 8 -7.60 8.92 -5.18
C GLY A 8 -7.30 8.26 -6.53
N ILE A 9 -7.81 7.06 -6.78
CA ILE A 9 -7.60 6.30 -8.02
C ILE A 9 -8.22 7.01 -9.23
N ILE A 10 -9.51 7.38 -9.13
CA ILE A 10 -10.21 8.09 -10.20
C ILE A 10 -9.49 9.40 -10.52
N TYR A 11 -9.00 10.08 -9.49
CA TYR A 11 -8.31 11.35 -9.65
C TYR A 11 -6.90 11.20 -10.23
N VAL A 12 -6.16 10.11 -9.95
CA VAL A 12 -4.90 9.78 -10.67
C VAL A 12 -5.19 9.60 -12.16
N LEU A 13 -6.21 8.79 -12.47
CA LEU A 13 -6.56 8.50 -13.85
C LEU A 13 -6.95 9.78 -14.58
N SER A 14 -7.77 10.64 -13.96
CA SER A 14 -8.19 11.90 -14.57
C SER A 14 -7.00 12.80 -14.90
N VAL A 15 -5.95 12.89 -14.07
CA VAL A 15 -4.75 13.69 -14.37
C VAL A 15 -4.09 13.31 -15.69
N HIS A 16 -4.15 12.03 -16.04
CA HIS A 16 -3.61 11.51 -17.29
C HIS A 16 -4.56 11.69 -18.49
N TYR A 17 -5.82 12.11 -18.25
CA TYR A 17 -6.84 12.40 -19.25
C TYR A 17 -7.37 13.84 -19.09
N TYR A 18 -6.77 14.80 -19.82
CA TYR A 18 -7.20 16.21 -19.98
C TYR A 18 -8.39 16.68 -19.11
N VAL A 19 -8.12 16.96 -17.83
CA VAL A 19 -9.14 17.51 -16.91
C VAL A 19 -9.34 19.00 -17.20
N PRO A 20 -10.60 19.52 -17.21
CA PRO A 20 -10.85 20.94 -17.28
C PRO A 20 -10.08 21.72 -16.20
N LYS A 21 -9.48 22.86 -16.57
CA LYS A 21 -8.64 23.67 -15.67
C LYS A 21 -9.32 24.07 -14.36
N ILE A 22 -10.66 24.12 -14.32
CA ILE A 22 -11.43 24.46 -13.12
C ILE A 22 -11.36 23.40 -12.02
N PHE A 23 -11.01 22.15 -12.37
CA PHE A 23 -10.75 21.06 -11.43
C PHE A 23 -9.25 20.81 -11.23
N HIS A 24 -8.39 21.67 -11.80
CA HIS A 24 -6.95 21.54 -11.71
C HIS A 24 -6.44 22.09 -10.36
N TYR A 25 -6.91 21.49 -9.27
CA TYR A 25 -6.16 21.56 -8.01
C TYR A 25 -4.74 21.05 -8.28
N PRO A 26 -3.67 21.58 -7.68
CA PRO A 26 -2.30 21.18 -8.01
C PRO A 26 -2.01 19.71 -7.63
N ILE A 27 -2.38 18.77 -8.50
CA ILE A 27 -2.49 17.34 -8.16
C ILE A 27 -1.12 16.75 -7.81
N GLY A 28 -0.10 17.17 -8.55
CA GLY A 28 1.30 16.82 -8.29
C GLY A 28 1.85 17.35 -6.97
N SER A 29 1.08 18.12 -6.18
CA SER A 29 1.52 18.64 -4.87
C SER A 29 1.11 17.77 -3.69
N PHE A 30 0.35 16.68 -3.87
CA PHE A 30 -0.09 15.86 -2.73
C PHE A 30 -0.50 14.42 -3.07
N LEU A 31 -0.81 14.12 -4.33
CA LEU A 31 -1.48 12.86 -4.70
C LEU A 31 -0.72 11.61 -4.24
N LEU A 32 0.60 11.59 -4.40
CA LEU A 32 1.39 10.44 -3.96
C LEU A 32 1.50 10.36 -2.43
N SER A 33 1.63 11.52 -1.77
CA SER A 33 1.56 11.60 -0.31
C SER A 33 0.23 11.04 0.22
N LEU A 34 -0.88 11.24 -0.49
CA LEU A 34 -2.19 10.67 -0.16
C LEU A 34 -2.17 9.14 -0.18
N PHE A 35 -1.58 8.50 -1.20
CA PHE A 35 -1.47 7.03 -1.23
C PHE A 35 -0.67 6.49 -0.06
N PHE A 36 0.49 7.08 0.23
CA PHE A 36 1.30 6.66 1.38
C PHE A 36 0.58 6.89 2.71
N PHE A 37 -0.12 8.00 2.85
CA PHE A 37 -0.96 8.28 4.02
C PHE A 37 -2.05 7.21 4.20
N ILE A 38 -2.75 6.83 3.13
CA ILE A 38 -3.75 5.76 3.17
C ILE A 38 -3.11 4.43 3.57
N SER A 39 -1.97 4.06 2.98
CA SER A 39 -1.24 2.84 3.36
C SER A 39 -0.82 2.86 4.83
N GLY A 40 -0.36 4.01 5.33
CA GLY A 40 -0.04 4.20 6.74
C GLY A 40 -1.25 4.09 7.67
N TYR A 41 -2.42 4.54 7.22
CA TYR A 41 -3.66 4.38 7.97
C TYR A 41 -4.02 2.90 8.18
N PHE A 42 -3.74 2.02 7.21
CA PHE A 42 -4.02 0.59 7.34
C PHE A 42 -2.87 -0.21 7.98
N PHE A 43 -1.64 0.32 7.94
CA PHE A 43 -0.45 -0.32 8.47
C PHE A 43 -0.60 -0.78 9.93
N LYS A 44 -0.16 -1.99 10.24
CA LYS A 44 -0.10 -2.54 11.60
C LYS A 44 1.29 -3.09 11.86
N SER A 45 1.94 -2.64 12.94
CA SER A 45 3.25 -3.15 13.31
C SER A 45 3.14 -4.56 13.89
N ILE A 46 3.79 -5.50 13.25
CA ILE A 46 3.91 -6.89 13.71
C ILE A 46 5.14 -7.08 14.61
N ASP A 47 4.97 -7.86 15.67
CA ASP A 47 6.06 -8.26 16.57
C ASP A 47 6.70 -9.58 16.17
N GLY A 48 8.00 -9.71 16.46
CA GLY A 48 8.75 -10.95 16.23
C GLY A 48 9.35 -11.06 14.84
N PHE A 49 10.65 -11.38 14.78
CA PHE A 49 11.42 -11.38 13.53
C PHE A 49 10.83 -12.32 12.46
N ARG A 50 10.41 -13.53 12.86
CA ARG A 50 9.79 -14.50 11.93
C ARG A 50 8.48 -13.98 11.32
N LEU A 51 7.63 -13.34 12.12
CA LEU A 51 6.36 -12.79 11.63
C LEU A 51 6.60 -11.58 10.73
N LYS A 52 7.60 -10.74 11.03
CA LYS A 52 8.06 -9.67 10.12
C LYS A 52 8.54 -10.22 8.78
N LEU A 53 9.29 -11.32 8.77
CA LEU A 53 9.72 -11.98 7.53
C LEU A 53 8.53 -12.53 6.72
N ILE A 54 7.56 -13.16 7.39
CA ILE A 54 6.33 -13.65 6.74
C ILE A 54 5.56 -12.48 6.12
N TYR A 55 5.40 -11.38 6.85
CA TYR A 55 4.79 -10.16 6.33
C TYR A 55 5.55 -9.62 5.10
N CYS A 56 6.88 -9.57 5.15
CA CYS A 56 7.69 -9.13 4.01
C CYS A 56 7.49 -10.05 2.79
N ALA A 57 7.43 -11.36 3.00
CA ALA A 57 7.18 -12.33 1.92
C ALA A 57 5.78 -12.15 1.32
N GLN A 58 4.76 -11.97 2.17
CA GLN A 58 3.39 -11.70 1.74
C GLN A 58 3.29 -10.40 0.94
N LYS A 59 3.85 -9.29 1.45
CA LYS A 59 3.85 -8.00 0.72
C LYS A 59 4.64 -8.04 -0.57
N THR A 60 5.72 -8.81 -0.61
CA THR A 60 6.45 -9.07 -1.87
C THR A 60 5.56 -9.81 -2.87
N LYS A 61 4.84 -10.84 -2.41
CA LYS A 61 3.90 -11.58 -3.27
C LYS A 61 2.71 -10.73 -3.72
N GLU A 62 2.17 -9.85 -2.88
CA GLU A 62 1.01 -9.03 -3.19
C GLU A 62 1.34 -7.85 -4.11
N LEU A 63 2.49 -7.20 -3.91
CA LEU A 63 2.85 -5.97 -4.63
C LEU A 63 3.85 -6.24 -5.76
N MET A 64 4.95 -6.93 -5.45
CA MET A 64 6.06 -7.10 -6.40
C MET A 64 5.75 -8.16 -7.45
N TRP A 65 5.04 -9.23 -7.10
CA TRP A 65 4.71 -10.27 -8.08
C TRP A 65 3.78 -9.77 -9.19
N PRO A 66 2.61 -9.13 -8.91
CA PRO A 66 1.79 -8.56 -9.98
C PRO A 66 2.52 -7.47 -10.75
N TYR A 67 3.33 -6.66 -10.07
CA TYR A 67 4.18 -5.66 -10.70
C TYR A 67 5.13 -6.29 -11.74
N PHE A 68 5.90 -7.31 -11.36
CA PHE A 68 6.84 -7.97 -12.26
C PHE A 68 6.12 -8.73 -13.37
N LEU A 69 5.03 -9.43 -13.05
CA LEU A 69 4.23 -10.15 -14.04
C LEU A 69 3.69 -9.19 -15.11
N TYR A 70 3.17 -8.05 -14.69
CA TYR A 70 2.68 -7.01 -15.59
C TYR A 70 3.82 -6.44 -16.46
N GLN A 71 4.96 -6.10 -15.85
CA GLN A 71 6.12 -5.57 -16.57
C GLN A 71 6.68 -6.55 -17.61
N ILE A 72 6.82 -7.83 -17.23
CA ILE A 72 7.28 -8.89 -18.12
C ILE A 72 6.29 -9.09 -19.27
N SER A 73 4.99 -9.22 -18.95
CA SER A 73 3.94 -9.43 -19.95
C SER A 73 3.90 -8.28 -20.97
N PHE A 74 3.97 -7.03 -20.50
CA PHE A 74 3.97 -5.88 -21.39
C PHE A 74 5.26 -5.77 -22.20
N THR A 75 6.41 -6.11 -21.61
CA THR A 75 7.69 -6.16 -22.34
C THR A 75 7.63 -7.19 -23.47
N ILE A 76 7.07 -8.38 -23.22
CA ILE A 76 6.87 -9.42 -24.24
C ILE A 76 5.96 -8.92 -25.37
N ILE A 77 4.84 -8.27 -25.02
CA ILE A 77 3.91 -7.69 -26.01
C ILE A 77 4.62 -6.63 -26.87
N CYS A 78 5.34 -5.69 -26.25
CA CYS A 78 6.08 -4.67 -26.98
C CYS A 78 7.13 -5.26 -27.91
N TYR A 79 7.90 -6.23 -27.41
CA TYR A 79 8.91 -6.93 -28.20
C TYR A 79 8.27 -7.63 -29.41
N PHE A 80 7.16 -8.35 -29.20
CA PHE A 80 6.41 -8.99 -30.27
C PHE A 80 5.90 -7.99 -31.31
N LEU A 81 5.27 -6.90 -30.88
CA LEU A 81 4.75 -5.87 -31.79
C LEU A 81 5.87 -5.21 -32.61
N GLN A 82 7.03 -5.01 -32.01
CA GLN A 82 8.18 -4.47 -32.71
C GLN A 82 8.78 -5.45 -33.72
N VAL A 83 9.03 -6.70 -33.31
CA VAL A 83 9.67 -7.70 -34.18
C VAL A 83 8.73 -8.16 -35.30
N CYS A 84 7.47 -8.43 -34.97
CA CYS A 84 6.52 -9.01 -35.92
C CYS A 84 5.76 -7.98 -36.75
N LEU A 85 5.47 -6.79 -36.19
CA LEU A 85 4.63 -5.78 -36.85
C LEU A 85 5.39 -4.48 -37.16
N SER A 86 6.66 -4.35 -36.78
CA SER A 86 7.43 -3.10 -36.91
C SER A 86 6.75 -1.89 -36.25
N ILE A 87 5.87 -2.13 -35.26
CA ILE A 87 5.19 -1.09 -34.49
C ILE A 87 6.05 -0.78 -33.28
N ASN A 88 6.60 0.43 -33.24
CA ASN A 88 7.35 0.89 -32.08
C ASN A 88 6.42 1.62 -31.08
N LEU A 89 6.09 0.94 -29.98
CA LEU A 89 5.34 1.53 -28.86
C LEU A 89 6.24 2.19 -27.82
N THR A 90 7.57 2.08 -27.93
CA THR A 90 8.50 2.72 -27.00
C THR A 90 8.85 4.11 -27.53
N THR A 91 8.25 5.13 -26.92
CA THR A 91 8.42 6.55 -27.33
C THR A 91 9.79 7.14 -26.95
N THR A 92 10.68 6.35 -26.36
CA THR A 92 11.95 6.85 -25.82
C THR A 92 13.05 5.86 -26.16
N TYR A 93 14.17 6.35 -26.70
CA TYR A 93 15.44 5.67 -27.01
C TYR A 93 16.03 4.88 -25.82
N TRP A 94 15.34 3.85 -25.35
CA TRP A 94 15.85 2.91 -24.36
C TRP A 94 15.88 1.58 -25.07
N ASP A 95 17.06 1.23 -25.54
CA ASP A 95 17.31 0.06 -26.37
C ASP A 95 16.70 -1.20 -25.74
N LEU A 96 16.06 -2.01 -26.58
CA LEU A 96 15.67 -3.38 -26.23
C LEU A 96 16.88 -4.25 -25.87
N ASP A 97 18.09 -3.73 -25.98
CA ASP A 97 19.30 -4.26 -25.35
C ASP A 97 19.15 -4.43 -23.83
N LEU A 98 18.17 -3.78 -23.19
CA LEU A 98 17.80 -4.03 -21.79
C LEU A 98 17.28 -5.46 -21.53
N LEU A 99 16.79 -6.19 -22.54
CA LEU A 99 16.50 -7.62 -22.44
C LEU A 99 17.77 -8.46 -22.26
N GLN A 100 18.94 -7.94 -22.67
CA GLN A 100 20.23 -8.61 -22.47
C GLN A 100 20.67 -8.55 -20.99
N TYR A 101 20.08 -7.65 -20.19
CA TYR A 101 20.37 -7.49 -18.77
C TYR A 101 19.12 -7.67 -17.92
N PRO A 102 18.69 -8.91 -17.64
CA PRO A 102 17.48 -9.19 -16.84
C PRO A 102 17.54 -8.57 -15.43
N MET A 103 18.75 -8.38 -14.88
CA MET A 103 18.96 -7.66 -13.63
C MET A 103 18.51 -6.20 -13.70
N VAL A 104 18.61 -5.55 -14.85
CA VAL A 104 18.14 -4.17 -15.03
C VAL A 104 16.62 -4.12 -15.05
N LEU A 105 15.93 -5.14 -15.58
CA LEU A 105 14.46 -5.25 -15.53
C LEU A 105 13.94 -5.39 -14.08
N LEU A 106 14.68 -6.13 -13.24
CA LEU A 106 14.33 -6.35 -11.83
C LEU A 106 14.70 -5.17 -10.92
N LEU A 107 15.89 -4.60 -11.11
CA LEU A 107 16.48 -3.65 -10.19
C LEU A 107 16.14 -2.19 -10.55
N LYS A 108 16.09 -1.83 -11.83
CA LYS A 108 15.88 -0.43 -12.26
C LYS A 108 14.60 0.21 -11.69
N PRO A 109 13.46 -0.51 -11.55
CA PRO A 109 12.29 0.02 -10.87
C PRO A 109 12.48 0.30 -9.38
N LEU A 110 13.35 -0.47 -8.70
CA LEU A 110 13.72 -0.23 -7.30
C LEU A 110 14.64 1.00 -7.19
N PHE A 111 15.49 1.24 -8.19
CA PHE A 111 16.45 2.34 -8.20
C PHE A 111 15.91 3.66 -8.79
N GLY A 112 14.62 3.74 -9.12
CA GLY A 112 13.98 4.96 -9.59
C GLY A 112 14.17 5.26 -11.08
N GLY A 113 14.51 4.25 -11.89
CA GLY A 113 14.43 4.38 -13.34
C GLY A 113 13.01 4.15 -13.85
N ASN A 114 12.67 4.74 -15.00
CA ASN A 114 11.47 4.35 -15.74
C ASN A 114 11.52 2.84 -15.94
N SER A 115 10.39 2.17 -15.70
CA SER A 115 10.25 0.79 -16.17
C SER A 115 10.46 0.77 -17.70
N ILE A 116 10.82 -0.40 -18.24
CA ILE A 116 11.08 -0.58 -19.69
C ILE A 116 9.90 -0.12 -20.54
N VAL A 117 8.74 -0.07 -19.91
CA VAL A 117 7.48 0.42 -20.45
C VAL A 117 7.07 1.66 -19.65
N PHE A 118 6.51 2.67 -20.32
CA PHE A 118 6.01 3.91 -19.70
C PHE A 118 4.77 3.66 -18.81
N VAL A 119 4.90 2.83 -17.78
CA VAL A 119 3.82 2.55 -16.83
C VAL A 119 4.15 3.19 -15.50
N THR A 120 3.21 3.97 -15.00
CA THR A 120 3.20 4.68 -13.72
C THR A 120 3.30 3.75 -12.49
N SER A 121 3.56 2.45 -12.67
CA SER A 121 3.65 1.44 -11.61
C SER A 121 4.91 1.54 -10.75
N TRP A 122 5.82 2.48 -11.03
CA TRP A 122 7.02 2.75 -10.22
C TRP A 122 6.72 3.10 -8.76
N PHE A 123 5.50 3.55 -8.43
CA PHE A 123 5.12 3.83 -7.04
C PHE A 123 4.95 2.54 -6.22
N ILE A 124 4.63 1.40 -6.86
CA ILE A 124 4.39 0.12 -6.19
C ILE A 124 5.67 -0.37 -5.52
N THR A 125 6.82 -0.18 -6.17
CA THR A 125 8.13 -0.56 -5.62
C THR A 125 8.52 0.32 -4.43
N ASP A 126 8.21 1.61 -4.49
CA ASP A 126 8.39 2.57 -3.38
C ASP A 126 7.51 2.17 -2.19
N LEU A 127 6.23 1.89 -2.45
CA LEU A 127 5.25 1.45 -1.45
C LEU A 127 5.68 0.15 -0.75
N TRP A 128 6.13 -0.84 -1.53
CA TRP A 128 6.67 -2.08 -0.99
C TRP A 128 7.87 -1.84 -0.06
N LEU A 129 8.82 -1.02 -0.53
CA LEU A 129 10.05 -0.71 0.22
C LEU A 129 9.73 -0.03 1.56
N ILE A 130 8.86 0.98 1.58
CA ILE A 130 8.54 1.70 2.82
C ILE A 130 7.75 0.83 3.80
N LEU A 131 6.86 -0.06 3.32
CA LEU A 131 6.07 -0.95 4.20
C LEU A 131 6.99 -1.93 4.91
N ILE A 132 7.96 -2.51 4.20
CA ILE A 132 8.99 -3.38 4.78
C ILE A 132 9.83 -2.58 5.77
N PHE A 133 10.36 -1.43 5.35
CA PHE A 133 11.23 -0.61 6.20
C PHE A 133 10.54 -0.19 7.50
N MET A 134 9.28 0.24 7.43
CA MET A 134 8.48 0.60 8.60
C MET A 134 8.24 -0.58 9.53
N GLN A 135 8.04 -1.79 8.99
CA GLN A 135 7.86 -2.99 9.81
C GLN A 135 9.09 -3.33 10.66
N PHE A 136 10.30 -2.94 10.21
CA PHE A 136 11.52 -3.12 10.98
C PHE A 136 11.81 -1.99 11.96
N ILE A 137 11.51 -0.74 11.60
CA ILE A 137 11.90 0.45 12.40
C ILE A 137 10.84 0.87 13.40
N TYR A 138 9.57 0.81 13.02
CA TYR A 138 8.49 1.24 13.88
C TYR A 138 8.00 0.08 14.73
N ASN A 139 8.18 0.22 16.04
CA ASN A 139 7.74 -0.75 17.03
C ASN A 139 7.10 -0.03 18.21
N ASN A 140 5.87 0.45 18.03
CA ASN A 140 5.12 1.09 19.10
C ASN A 140 3.94 0.21 19.52
N LYS A 141 4.15 -0.60 20.55
CA LYS A 141 3.13 -1.52 21.10
C LYS A 141 2.05 -0.79 21.92
N SER A 142 2.35 0.39 22.45
CA SER A 142 1.52 1.07 23.44
C SER A 142 0.74 2.26 22.88
N ASN A 143 0.84 2.55 21.57
CA ASN A 143 0.36 3.81 20.99
C ASN A 143 0.81 5.02 21.83
N ASP A 144 2.05 4.97 22.36
CA ASP A 144 2.57 6.06 23.17
C ASP A 144 2.79 7.29 22.29
N LYS A 145 2.03 8.35 22.57
CA LYS A 145 2.10 9.64 21.88
C LYS A 145 3.50 10.23 21.87
N LYS A 146 4.29 10.03 22.93
CA LYS A 146 5.66 10.57 23.00
C LYS A 146 6.57 9.86 22.00
N ILE A 147 6.47 8.53 21.93
CA ILE A 147 7.24 7.72 20.98
C ILE A 147 6.85 8.09 19.56
N ASP A 148 5.55 8.18 19.28
CA ASP A 148 5.05 8.58 17.95
C ASP A 148 5.51 9.98 17.58
N PHE A 149 5.50 10.93 18.53
CA PHE A 149 6.00 12.27 18.28
C PHE A 149 7.51 12.27 17.93
N VAL A 150 8.33 11.43 18.60
CA VAL A 150 9.75 11.30 18.28
C VAL A 150 9.94 10.76 16.85
N TYR A 151 9.26 9.68 16.47
CA TYR A 151 9.33 9.16 15.09
C TYR A 151 8.88 10.20 14.07
N PHE A 152 7.81 10.95 14.35
CA PHE A 152 7.32 12.02 13.50
C PHE A 152 8.38 13.09 13.27
N VAL A 153 8.98 13.60 14.35
CA VAL A 153 10.03 14.63 14.28
C VAL A 153 11.25 14.09 13.52
N CYS A 154 11.66 12.84 13.77
CA CYS A 154 12.76 12.21 13.03
C CYS A 154 12.47 12.12 11.52
N PHE A 155 11.31 11.59 11.12
CA PHE A 155 10.95 11.50 9.70
C PHE A 155 10.78 12.88 9.06
N LEU A 156 10.24 13.86 9.79
CA LEU A 156 10.12 15.24 9.32
C LEU A 156 11.50 15.86 9.06
N LEU A 157 12.43 15.74 10.00
CA LEU A 157 13.79 16.29 9.85
C LEU A 157 14.54 15.61 8.70
N ILE A 158 14.49 14.28 8.60
CA ILE A 158 15.11 13.54 7.50
C ILE A 158 14.52 13.99 6.16
N THR A 159 13.20 14.15 6.09
CA THR A 159 12.51 14.61 4.87
C THR A 159 12.94 16.02 4.49
N LEU A 160 13.00 16.96 5.43
CA LEU A 160 13.44 18.34 5.18
C LEU A 160 14.89 18.39 4.68
N VAL A 161 15.78 17.61 5.29
CA VAL A 161 17.18 17.47 4.85
C VAL A 161 17.24 16.92 3.43
N ASN A 162 16.45 15.91 3.11
CA ASN A 162 16.45 15.29 1.80
C ASN A 162 15.81 16.18 0.71
N ILE A 163 14.77 16.96 1.03
CA ILE A 163 14.23 17.99 0.12
C ILE A 163 15.32 19.03 -0.15
N LYS A 164 16.02 19.51 0.87
CA LYS A 164 17.16 20.44 0.69
C LYS A 164 18.25 19.81 -0.18
N TRP A 165 18.55 18.54 0.05
CA TRP A 165 19.54 17.79 -0.73
C TRP A 165 19.12 17.64 -2.19
N SER A 166 17.82 17.54 -2.49
CA SER A 166 17.32 17.49 -3.86
C SER A 166 17.75 18.71 -4.69
N TYR A 167 17.78 19.91 -4.09
CA TYR A 167 18.13 21.15 -4.76
C TYR A 167 19.61 21.27 -5.12
N THR A 168 20.49 20.50 -4.46
CA THR A 168 21.93 20.53 -4.74
C THR A 168 22.34 19.56 -5.84
N SER A 169 21.39 18.88 -6.49
CA SER A 169 21.67 18.00 -7.61
C SER A 169 22.04 18.83 -8.86
N PRO A 170 23.30 18.77 -9.35
CA PRO A 170 23.63 19.39 -10.62
C PRO A 170 22.81 18.72 -11.74
N ARG A 171 22.24 19.51 -12.65
CA ARG A 171 21.65 18.95 -13.89
C ARG A 171 22.80 18.49 -14.78
N PRO A 172 22.71 17.31 -15.43
CA PRO A 172 23.79 16.83 -16.28
C PRO A 172 23.94 17.79 -17.46
N THR A 173 25.10 18.42 -17.59
CA THR A 173 25.41 19.37 -18.66
C THR A 173 26.15 18.72 -19.84
N THR A 174 26.71 17.52 -19.67
CA THR A 174 27.46 16.80 -20.71
C THR A 174 27.27 15.27 -20.70
N PRO A 175 27.31 14.59 -21.86
CA PRO A 175 27.10 13.13 -21.98
C PRO A 175 28.12 12.27 -21.25
N GLN A 176 29.39 12.69 -21.15
CA GLN A 176 30.45 11.90 -20.51
C GLN A 176 30.31 11.78 -18.99
N ASN A 177 29.64 12.73 -18.33
CA ASN A 177 29.37 12.68 -16.90
C ASN A 177 28.13 11.84 -16.54
N THR A 178 27.42 11.32 -17.54
CA THR A 178 26.12 10.65 -17.37
C THR A 178 26.23 9.37 -16.57
N PHE A 179 27.30 8.58 -16.67
CA PHE A 179 27.37 7.28 -15.99
C PHE A 179 27.58 7.40 -14.46
N ASN A 180 28.55 8.22 -14.03
CA ASN A 180 28.76 8.53 -12.61
C ASN A 180 27.61 9.38 -12.04
N TYR A 181 27.02 10.24 -12.87
CA TYR A 181 25.79 10.95 -12.52
C TYR A 181 24.63 9.98 -12.30
N LEU A 182 24.41 8.99 -13.17
CA LEU A 182 23.32 8.02 -13.05
C LEU A 182 23.42 7.26 -11.73
N GLN A 183 24.58 6.72 -11.36
CA GLN A 183 24.70 5.95 -10.12
C GLN A 183 24.50 6.82 -8.85
N HIS A 184 25.18 7.96 -8.75
CA HIS A 184 24.99 8.86 -7.61
C HIS A 184 23.60 9.51 -7.56
N SER A 185 22.98 9.75 -8.71
CA SER A 185 21.63 10.31 -8.84
C SER A 185 20.56 9.28 -8.48
N LEU A 186 20.71 8.01 -8.84
CA LEU A 186 19.72 6.95 -8.55
C LEU A 186 19.61 6.66 -7.04
N PHE A 187 20.73 6.44 -6.35
CA PHE A 187 20.69 6.23 -4.89
C PHE A 187 20.11 7.44 -4.16
N LYS A 188 20.55 8.65 -4.53
CA LYS A 188 20.03 9.90 -3.96
C LYS A 188 18.52 10.03 -4.17
N ARG A 189 18.01 9.72 -5.37
CA ARG A 189 16.57 9.74 -5.67
C ARG A 189 15.78 8.80 -4.76
N ILE A 190 16.26 7.58 -4.54
CA ILE A 190 15.60 6.62 -3.65
C ILE A 190 15.53 7.17 -2.23
N PHE A 191 16.65 7.64 -1.66
CA PHE A 191 16.65 8.17 -0.29
C PHE A 191 15.68 9.32 -0.12
N ILE A 192 15.65 10.25 -1.08
CA ILE A 192 14.74 11.39 -1.04
C ILE A 192 13.28 10.93 -1.10
N ARG A 193 12.95 10.09 -2.08
CA ARG A 193 11.60 9.53 -2.24
C ARG A 193 11.15 8.76 -1.02
N THR A 194 11.94 7.77 -0.61
CA THR A 194 11.68 6.92 0.55
C THR A 194 11.44 7.77 1.80
N SER A 195 12.28 8.78 2.08
CA SER A 195 12.08 9.63 3.27
C SER A 195 10.77 10.42 3.22
N PHE A 196 10.45 11.01 2.07
CA PHE A 196 9.22 11.75 1.89
C PHE A 196 7.99 10.84 2.01
N SER A 197 8.04 9.67 1.38
CA SER A 197 7.01 8.63 1.46
C SER A 197 6.80 8.13 2.90
N LEU A 198 7.88 7.90 3.64
CA LEU A 198 7.85 7.45 5.03
C LEU A 198 7.18 8.46 5.95
N LEU A 199 7.46 9.77 5.78
CA LEU A 199 6.78 10.81 6.55
C LEU A 199 5.26 10.70 6.39
N PHE A 200 4.76 10.57 5.16
CA PHE A 200 3.31 10.52 4.92
C PHE A 200 2.68 9.19 5.33
N LEU A 201 3.38 8.07 5.16
CA LEU A 201 2.95 6.80 5.75
C LEU A 201 2.83 6.96 7.27
N PHE A 202 3.81 7.57 7.92
CA PHE A 202 3.76 7.78 9.35
C PHE A 202 2.65 8.75 9.79
N CYS A 203 2.37 9.81 9.01
CA CYS A 203 1.20 10.66 9.21
C CYS A 203 -0.11 9.87 9.20
N GLY A 204 -0.23 8.84 8.35
CA GLY A 204 -1.38 7.93 8.34
C GLY A 204 -1.54 7.14 9.64
N ILE A 205 -0.43 6.61 10.17
CA ILE A 205 -0.40 5.90 11.45
C ILE A 205 -0.83 6.84 12.60
N ILE A 206 -0.23 8.03 12.69
CA ILE A 206 -0.57 9.04 13.70
C ILE A 206 -2.04 9.46 13.57
N TYR A 207 -2.53 9.62 12.33
CA TYR A 207 -3.90 10.04 12.11
C TYR A 207 -4.88 9.05 12.75
N ARG A 208 -4.76 7.76 12.43
CA ARG A 208 -5.59 6.70 13.00
C ARG A 208 -5.48 6.64 14.52
N ALA A 209 -4.26 6.70 15.05
CA ALA A 209 -4.03 6.52 16.50
C ALA A 209 -4.49 7.72 17.34
N HIS A 210 -4.27 8.96 16.85
CA HIS A 210 -4.34 10.16 17.69
C HIS A 210 -5.26 11.26 17.18
N ILE A 211 -5.49 11.36 15.87
CA ILE A 211 -6.17 12.51 15.25
C ILE A 211 -7.64 12.19 14.91
N GLU A 212 -7.92 10.96 14.48
CA GLU A 212 -9.22 10.55 13.94
C GLU A 212 -10.40 10.87 14.88
N LYS A 213 -10.21 10.73 16.19
CA LYS A 213 -11.23 11.10 17.19
C LYS A 213 -11.68 12.56 17.14
N TYR A 214 -10.87 13.46 16.58
CA TYR A 214 -11.19 14.88 16.40
C TYR A 214 -11.85 15.18 15.05
N GLN A 215 -12.25 14.17 14.28
CA GLN A 215 -12.85 14.33 12.95
C GLN A 215 -14.06 15.28 12.89
N LYS A 216 -14.84 15.40 13.98
CA LYS A 216 -16.00 16.31 14.05
C LYS A 216 -15.56 17.78 14.08
N LEU A 217 -14.44 18.07 14.76
CA LEU A 217 -13.85 19.40 14.85
C LEU A 217 -13.07 19.75 13.58
N LEU A 218 -12.35 18.79 13.01
CA LEU A 218 -11.46 19.02 11.86
C LEU A 218 -12.23 19.19 10.55
N PHE A 219 -13.24 18.36 10.29
CA PHE A 219 -13.97 18.35 9.02
C PHE A 219 -15.22 19.23 9.06
N THR A 220 -15.01 20.54 9.20
CA THR A 220 -16.05 21.57 9.08
C THR A 220 -15.90 22.30 7.75
N GLY A 221 -17.01 22.85 7.22
CA GLY A 221 -16.97 23.64 5.98
C GLY A 221 -16.05 24.87 6.08
N ILE A 222 -15.96 25.49 7.26
CA ILE A 222 -15.05 26.62 7.51
C ILE A 222 -13.60 26.19 7.36
N ASN A 223 -13.20 25.07 7.98
CA ASN A 223 -11.83 24.55 7.87
C ASN A 223 -11.50 24.14 6.42
N PHE A 224 -12.46 23.59 5.69
CA PHE A 224 -12.31 23.32 4.26
C PHE A 224 -12.09 24.60 3.45
N CYS A 225 -12.91 25.64 3.66
CA CYS A 225 -12.74 26.93 2.99
C CYS A 225 -11.38 27.56 3.32
N LEU A 226 -10.93 27.49 4.58
CA LEU A 226 -9.62 27.98 4.99
C LEU A 226 -8.49 27.20 4.30
N ALA A 227 -8.56 25.87 4.28
CA ALA A 227 -7.59 25.02 3.60
C ALA A 227 -7.52 25.34 2.09
N PHE A 228 -8.68 25.53 1.46
CA PHE A 228 -8.79 25.93 0.06
C PHE A 228 -8.17 27.32 -0.20
N ILE A 229 -8.49 28.31 0.63
CA ILE A 229 -7.90 29.65 0.50
C ILE A 229 -6.38 29.58 0.66
N ILE A 230 -5.87 28.86 1.66
CA ILE A 230 -4.43 28.73 1.90
C ILE A 230 -3.74 28.12 0.68
N ILE A 231 -4.28 27.04 0.08
CA ILE A 231 -3.64 26.44 -1.09
C ILE A 231 -3.62 27.39 -2.29
N CYS A 232 -4.71 28.13 -2.53
CA CYS A 232 -4.79 29.08 -3.64
C CYS A 232 -3.80 30.24 -3.44
N GLN A 233 -3.64 30.72 -2.20
CA GLN A 233 -2.65 31.76 -1.89
C GLN A 233 -1.21 31.25 -2.05
N LEU A 234 -0.92 30.02 -1.62
CA LEU A 234 0.40 29.42 -1.83
C LEU A 234 0.70 29.20 -3.31
N ASP A 235 -0.29 28.72 -4.08
CA ASP A 235 -0.15 28.51 -5.53
C ASP A 235 0.12 29.83 -6.26
N TYR A 236 -0.67 30.86 -5.94
CA TYR A 236 -0.49 32.20 -6.48
C TYR A 236 0.88 32.80 -6.11
N TYR A 237 1.26 32.77 -4.82
CA TYR A 237 2.54 33.33 -4.34
C TYR A 237 3.76 32.65 -4.97
N HIS A 238 3.64 31.36 -5.28
CA HIS A 238 4.69 30.58 -5.93
C HIS A 238 4.50 30.45 -7.45
N ASN A 239 3.74 31.34 -8.09
CA ASN A 239 3.55 31.39 -9.54
C ASN A 239 3.08 30.05 -10.17
N ASN A 240 2.10 29.39 -9.56
CA ASN A 240 1.60 28.07 -9.95
C ASN A 240 2.71 27.01 -9.98
N ASN A 241 3.61 27.03 -9.01
CA ASN A 241 4.76 26.12 -8.94
C ASN A 241 4.88 25.43 -7.58
N ILE A 242 3.77 24.94 -7.04
CA ILE A 242 3.75 24.19 -5.76
C ILE A 242 3.81 22.66 -5.94
N TYR A 243 3.90 22.22 -7.19
CA TYR A 243 3.97 20.80 -7.58
C TYR A 243 5.32 20.18 -7.21
N PHE A 244 5.38 18.85 -7.12
CA PHE A 244 6.67 18.15 -7.10
C PHE A 244 6.63 16.89 -7.94
N HIS A 245 7.76 16.58 -8.59
CA HIS A 245 7.92 15.35 -9.34
C HIS A 245 8.54 14.30 -8.43
N HIS A 246 7.69 13.65 -7.62
CA HIS A 246 8.15 12.63 -6.66
C HIS A 246 8.96 11.54 -7.34
N PHE A 247 8.54 11.07 -8.52
CA PHE A 247 9.28 10.08 -9.31
C PHE A 247 10.76 10.46 -9.50
N ASN A 248 11.01 11.72 -9.86
CA ASN A 248 12.34 12.25 -10.11
C ASN A 248 13.03 12.76 -8.84
N ALA A 249 12.37 12.70 -7.68
CA ALA A 249 12.80 13.36 -6.45
C ALA A 249 13.07 14.87 -6.64
N GLU A 250 12.28 15.52 -7.50
CA GLU A 250 12.44 16.94 -7.84
C GLU A 250 11.32 17.76 -7.20
N PHE A 251 11.71 18.69 -6.34
CA PHE A 251 10.80 19.64 -5.69
C PHE A 251 11.01 21.00 -6.36
N SER A 252 9.95 21.59 -6.91
CA SER A 252 10.10 22.75 -7.80
C SER A 252 10.08 24.10 -7.07
N SER A 253 9.66 24.13 -5.80
CA SER A 253 9.43 25.35 -5.03
C SER A 253 10.50 25.58 -3.97
N ALA A 254 10.96 26.83 -3.83
CA ALA A 254 11.80 27.30 -2.73
C ALA A 254 10.89 27.93 -1.66
N PRO A 255 10.25 27.08 -0.83
CA PRO A 255 10.91 26.60 0.38
C PRO A 255 10.75 25.09 0.67
N ILE A 256 11.71 24.51 1.41
CA ILE A 256 11.79 23.06 1.72
C ILE A 256 10.57 22.48 2.45
N TRP A 257 9.78 23.32 3.13
CA TRP A 257 8.59 22.91 3.87
C TRP A 257 7.35 22.85 2.99
N LEU A 258 7.34 23.53 1.83
CA LEU A 258 6.14 23.68 1.01
C LEU A 258 5.59 22.36 0.47
N PRO A 259 6.41 21.42 -0.02
CA PRO A 259 5.91 20.11 -0.45
C PRO A 259 5.21 19.36 0.68
N ILE A 260 5.64 19.54 1.93
CA ILE A 260 5.04 18.88 3.08
C ILE A 260 3.69 19.52 3.41
N LEU A 261 3.64 20.87 3.47
CA LEU A 261 2.42 21.59 3.81
C LEU A 261 1.32 21.39 2.77
N THR A 262 1.67 21.51 1.48
CA THR A 262 0.74 21.31 0.37
C THR A 262 0.21 19.89 0.33
N SER A 263 1.04 18.89 0.64
CA SER A 263 0.61 17.51 0.81
C SER A 263 -0.40 17.33 1.96
N ILE A 264 -0.13 17.92 3.13
CA ILE A 264 -1.04 17.83 4.29
C ILE A 264 -2.40 18.48 3.97
N ILE A 265 -2.39 19.67 3.38
CA ILE A 265 -3.62 20.39 2.99
C ILE A 265 -4.41 19.59 1.94
N GLY A 266 -3.74 19.07 0.92
CA GLY A 266 -4.37 18.25 -0.11
C GLY A 266 -4.98 16.96 0.43
N ILE A 267 -4.26 16.23 1.30
CA ILE A 267 -4.78 15.05 2.00
C ILE A 267 -6.03 15.43 2.80
N TYR A 268 -5.96 16.49 3.60
CA TYR A 268 -7.10 16.96 4.39
C TYR A 268 -8.33 17.26 3.53
N MET A 269 -8.15 18.00 2.42
CA MET A 269 -9.24 18.34 1.53
C MET A 269 -9.87 17.11 0.88
N PHE A 270 -9.06 16.13 0.46
CA PHE A 270 -9.56 14.88 -0.13
C PHE A 270 -10.28 14.00 0.89
N MET A 271 -9.82 13.97 2.14
CA MET A 271 -10.53 13.32 3.24
C MET A 271 -11.88 13.99 3.51
N PHE A 272 -11.93 15.33 3.48
CA PHE A 272 -13.17 16.07 3.63
C PHE A 272 -14.14 15.76 2.49
N LEU A 273 -13.67 15.78 1.24
CA LEU A 273 -14.47 15.43 0.06
C LEU A 273 -15.01 14.00 0.17
N ALA A 274 -14.16 13.02 0.50
CA ALA A 274 -14.58 11.64 0.70
C ALA A 274 -15.66 11.53 1.79
N LYS A 275 -15.54 12.29 2.90
CA LYS A 275 -16.56 12.32 3.96
C LYS A 275 -17.88 12.96 3.53
N CYS A 276 -17.84 13.98 2.68
CA CYS A 276 -19.05 14.58 2.11
C CYS A 276 -19.74 13.61 1.17
N VAL A 277 -18.99 13.03 0.24
CA VAL A 277 -19.52 12.10 -0.75
C VAL A 277 -20.03 10.82 -0.10
N SER A 278 -19.39 10.32 0.98
CA SER A 278 -19.85 9.11 1.68
C SER A 278 -21.24 9.24 2.32
N LYS A 279 -21.78 10.46 2.48
CA LYS A 279 -23.16 10.66 2.97
C LYS A 279 -24.21 10.51 1.86
N HIS A 280 -23.77 10.43 0.61
CA HIS A 280 -24.62 10.44 -0.58
C HIS A 280 -24.42 9.19 -1.44
N ILE A 281 -23.65 8.21 -0.95
CA ILE A 281 -23.36 6.96 -1.62
C ILE A 281 -23.91 5.83 -0.77
N ASP A 282 -24.63 4.91 -1.41
CA ASP A 282 -25.15 3.70 -0.76
C ASP A 282 -24.04 2.65 -0.59
N ASP A 283 -24.13 1.81 0.44
CA ASP A 283 -23.12 0.78 0.78
C ASP A 283 -22.83 -0.21 -0.38
N ASN A 284 -23.77 -0.35 -1.33
CA ASN A 284 -23.65 -1.25 -2.48
C ASN A 284 -23.08 -0.59 -3.76
N ASP A 285 -22.75 0.69 -3.71
CA ASP A 285 -22.29 1.46 -4.86
C ASP A 285 -20.94 0.95 -5.40
N ILE A 286 -20.79 0.98 -6.72
CA ILE A 286 -19.57 0.60 -7.42
C ILE A 286 -18.36 1.41 -6.95
N LEU A 287 -18.57 2.67 -6.54
CA LEU A 287 -17.52 3.53 -6.02
C LEU A 287 -16.94 3.02 -4.70
N LEU A 288 -17.75 2.41 -3.83
CA LEU A 288 -17.24 1.79 -2.60
C LEU A 288 -16.56 0.46 -2.91
N LYS A 289 -17.11 -0.33 -3.84
CA LYS A 289 -16.53 -1.62 -4.25
C LYS A 289 -15.11 -1.47 -4.81
N ILE A 290 -14.86 -0.45 -5.65
CA ILE A 290 -13.51 -0.16 -6.17
C ILE A 290 -12.48 0.03 -5.04
N GLY A 291 -12.88 0.65 -3.93
CA GLY A 291 -12.01 0.87 -2.79
C GLY A 291 -11.82 -0.37 -1.90
N GLN A 292 -12.82 -1.24 -1.84
CA GLN A 292 -12.83 -2.49 -1.05
C GLN A 292 -12.00 -3.61 -1.71
N TYR A 293 -11.91 -3.66 -3.04
CA TYR A 293 -11.10 -4.66 -3.75
C TYR A 293 -9.59 -4.47 -3.62
N LEU A 294 -9.13 -3.39 -2.96
CA LEU A 294 -7.73 -3.25 -2.56
C LEU A 294 -7.54 -3.97 -1.23
N PRO A 295 -6.55 -4.88 -1.13
CA PRO A 295 -6.41 -5.76 0.01
C PRO A 295 -6.33 -4.92 1.29
N ASP A 296 -7.35 -5.02 2.12
CA ASP A 296 -7.23 -4.61 3.51
C ASP A 296 -6.16 -5.47 4.15
N ASP A 297 -5.28 -4.86 4.95
CA ASP A 297 -4.27 -5.52 5.79
C ASP A 297 -4.93 -6.32 6.93
N GLN A 298 -5.92 -7.13 6.59
CA GLN A 298 -6.36 -8.24 7.41
C GLN A 298 -5.36 -9.35 7.17
N ILE A 299 -4.66 -9.74 8.24
CA ILE A 299 -4.04 -11.05 8.33
C ILE A 299 -5.20 -12.04 8.25
N TYR A 300 -5.61 -12.38 7.03
CA TYR A 300 -6.53 -13.46 6.80
C TYR A 300 -5.81 -14.71 7.29
N LEU A 301 -6.31 -15.32 8.37
CA LEU A 301 -6.18 -16.75 8.49
C LEU A 301 -6.74 -17.31 7.17
N PRO A 302 -5.93 -18.05 6.42
CA PRO A 302 -6.39 -18.55 5.14
C PRO A 302 -7.57 -19.50 5.41
N PHE A 303 -8.42 -19.67 4.40
CA PHE A 303 -9.45 -20.72 4.30
C PHE A 303 -10.88 -20.33 4.68
N SER A 304 -11.71 -20.21 3.64
CA SER A 304 -13.14 -20.48 3.69
C SER A 304 -13.40 -21.74 2.87
N PRO A 305 -13.81 -22.87 3.47
CA PRO A 305 -14.14 -24.06 2.70
C PRO A 305 -15.41 -23.84 1.88
N LYS A 306 -15.47 -24.47 0.70
CA LYS A 306 -16.71 -24.62 -0.06
C LYS A 306 -17.71 -25.53 0.66
N LYS A 307 -18.99 -25.34 0.32
CA LYS A 307 -20.16 -26.07 0.83
C LYS A 307 -19.88 -27.57 1.04
N ASN A 308 -20.06 -28.02 2.28
CA ASN A 308 -20.19 -29.42 2.71
C ASN A 308 -18.97 -30.35 2.59
N TRP A 309 -17.74 -29.84 2.47
CA TRP A 309 -16.57 -30.74 2.52
C TRP A 309 -16.04 -30.91 3.96
N ILE A 310 -16.58 -31.92 4.64
CA ILE A 310 -15.91 -32.53 5.81
C ILE A 310 -15.26 -33.80 5.27
N PRO A 311 -13.92 -33.97 5.33
CA PRO A 311 -13.31 -35.20 4.88
C PRO A 311 -13.88 -36.38 5.68
N PRO A 312 -14.18 -37.52 5.05
CA PRO A 312 -14.71 -38.67 5.78
C PRO A 312 -13.69 -39.13 6.82
N LEU A 313 -14.19 -39.35 8.03
CA LEU A 313 -13.45 -39.99 9.11
C LEU A 313 -12.84 -41.32 8.63
N PRO A 314 -11.61 -41.67 9.08
CA PRO A 314 -11.15 -43.06 9.00
C PRO A 314 -12.22 -43.96 9.62
N SER A 315 -12.52 -45.10 8.99
CA SER A 315 -13.64 -46.00 9.35
C SER A 315 -13.68 -46.47 10.81
N ASN A 316 -12.63 -46.20 11.59
CA ASN A 316 -12.45 -46.67 12.95
C ASN A 316 -12.21 -45.52 13.97
N ALA A 317 -12.24 -44.26 13.55
CA ALA A 317 -11.95 -43.11 14.41
C ALA A 317 -13.24 -42.53 15.00
N THR A 318 -13.34 -42.50 16.34
CA THR A 318 -14.39 -41.81 17.08
C THR A 318 -13.87 -40.44 17.50
N ILE A 319 -14.38 -39.37 16.90
CA ILE A 319 -14.12 -38.00 17.36
C ILE A 319 -15.17 -37.66 18.42
N SER A 320 -14.73 -37.05 19.52
CA SER A 320 -15.63 -36.48 20.51
C SER A 320 -16.54 -35.41 19.89
N ASP A 321 -17.83 -35.39 20.26
CA ASP A 321 -18.80 -34.40 19.78
C ASP A 321 -18.33 -32.95 19.98
N GLU A 322 -17.48 -32.73 21.00
CA GLU A 322 -16.87 -31.45 21.34
C GLU A 322 -15.90 -30.97 20.27
N ILE A 323 -15.03 -31.85 19.76
CA ILE A 323 -14.06 -31.53 18.71
C ILE A 323 -14.76 -31.39 17.34
N ASP A 324 -15.76 -32.23 17.05
CA ASP A 324 -16.57 -32.07 15.83
C ASP A 324 -17.29 -30.71 15.82
N ASN A 325 -17.86 -30.30 16.96
CA ASN A 325 -18.51 -29.00 17.11
C ASN A 325 -17.50 -27.83 16.94
N LEU A 326 -16.30 -27.95 17.51
CA LEU A 326 -15.23 -26.95 17.33
C LEU A 326 -14.85 -26.80 15.85
N ILE A 327 -14.60 -27.93 15.17
CA ILE A 327 -14.26 -27.95 13.74
C ILE A 327 -15.38 -27.31 12.91
N ARG A 328 -16.65 -27.64 13.19
CA ARG A 328 -17.79 -27.04 12.50
C ARG A 328 -17.93 -25.55 12.74
N GLN A 329 -17.67 -25.06 13.95
CA GLN A 329 -17.72 -23.63 14.26
C GLN A 329 -16.62 -22.85 13.55
N LEU A 330 -15.40 -23.42 13.47
CA LEU A 330 -14.28 -22.81 12.76
C LEU A 330 -14.46 -22.85 11.23
N LEU A 331 -15.16 -23.86 10.71
CA LEU A 331 -15.38 -24.08 9.28
C LEU A 331 -16.75 -23.61 8.77
N LYS A 332 -17.51 -22.82 9.53
CA LYS A 332 -18.82 -22.29 9.10
C LYS A 332 -18.72 -21.54 7.78
N ILE A 333 -19.64 -21.77 6.84
CA ILE A 333 -19.56 -21.12 5.50
C ILE A 333 -19.77 -19.61 5.61
N ASP A 334 -20.70 -19.17 6.46
CA ASP A 334 -20.89 -17.75 6.72
C ASP A 334 -19.76 -17.24 7.61
N TRP A 335 -18.94 -16.34 7.04
CA TRP A 335 -17.80 -15.75 7.73
C TRP A 335 -18.21 -14.87 8.91
N HIS A 336 -19.44 -14.34 8.91
CA HIS A 336 -19.95 -13.53 10.02
C HIS A 336 -20.22 -14.36 11.26
N GLU A 337 -20.45 -15.68 11.09
CA GLU A 337 -20.75 -16.61 12.16
C GLU A 337 -19.51 -17.33 12.72
N ARG A 338 -18.33 -17.06 12.18
CA ARG A 338 -17.07 -17.63 12.67
C ARG A 338 -16.52 -16.83 13.86
N PRO A 339 -15.79 -17.46 14.77
CA PRO A 339 -14.92 -16.76 15.70
C PRO A 339 -13.90 -15.92 14.92
N LYS A 340 -13.89 -14.61 15.18
CA LYS A 340 -13.05 -13.62 14.46
C LYS A 340 -11.74 -13.35 15.19
N THR A 341 -11.67 -13.71 16.46
CA THR A 341 -10.52 -13.45 17.34
C THR A 341 -10.09 -14.72 18.07
N TYR A 342 -8.81 -14.79 18.44
CA TYR A 342 -8.30 -15.92 19.23
C TYR A 342 -8.98 -16.03 20.60
N SER A 343 -9.39 -14.89 21.18
CA SER A 343 -10.22 -14.84 22.40
C SER A 343 -11.58 -15.52 22.21
N GLU A 344 -12.26 -15.26 21.09
CA GLU A 344 -13.54 -15.92 20.78
C GLU A 344 -13.39 -17.43 20.58
N ILE A 345 -12.26 -17.87 20.03
CA ILE A 345 -11.93 -19.30 19.89
C ILE A 345 -11.71 -19.94 21.27
N LEU A 346 -10.96 -19.26 22.15
CA LEU A 346 -10.71 -19.75 23.50
C LEU A 346 -11.99 -19.83 24.34
N GLU A 347 -13.00 -19.01 24.05
CA GLU A 347 -14.32 -19.01 24.71
C GLU A 347 -15.24 -20.14 24.22
N ILE A 348 -14.86 -20.91 23.20
CA ILE A 348 -15.65 -22.05 22.74
C ILE A 348 -15.66 -23.12 23.86
N PRO A 349 -16.84 -23.63 24.28
CA PRO A 349 -16.94 -24.60 25.37
C PRO A 349 -16.05 -25.82 25.18
N SER A 350 -15.89 -26.30 23.94
CA SER A 350 -15.01 -27.41 23.55
C SER A 350 -13.51 -27.15 23.80
N ILE A 351 -13.11 -25.89 24.00
CA ILE A 351 -11.73 -25.47 24.32
C ILE A 351 -11.62 -25.08 25.80
N CYS A 352 -12.66 -24.43 26.35
CA CYS A 352 -12.72 -24.04 27.77
C CYS A 352 -12.79 -25.22 28.75
N ASN A 353 -13.47 -26.31 28.38
CA ASN A 353 -13.78 -27.42 29.29
C ASN A 353 -12.95 -28.69 29.03
N VAL A 354 -11.81 -28.57 28.33
CA VAL A 354 -10.93 -29.71 28.04
C VAL A 354 -10.27 -30.19 29.35
N SER A 355 -10.90 -31.13 30.05
CA SER A 355 -10.33 -31.78 31.22
C SER A 355 -9.30 -32.86 30.86
N GLU A 356 -9.30 -33.33 29.61
CA GLU A 356 -8.43 -34.40 29.12
C GLU A 356 -7.72 -33.98 27.83
N ILE A 357 -6.44 -34.29 27.73
CA ILE A 357 -5.62 -34.00 26.54
C ILE A 357 -6.24 -34.75 25.36
N PRO A 358 -6.56 -34.08 24.22
CA PRO A 358 -7.13 -34.74 23.06
C PRO A 358 -6.24 -35.90 22.62
N SER A 359 -6.87 -36.99 22.22
CA SER A 359 -6.15 -38.19 21.80
C SER A 359 -5.25 -37.89 20.60
N THR A 360 -4.17 -38.66 20.46
CA THR A 360 -3.23 -38.52 19.33
C THR A 360 -3.94 -38.68 17.99
N GLU A 361 -5.04 -39.42 17.95
CA GLU A 361 -5.89 -39.60 16.76
C GLU A 361 -6.70 -38.35 16.42
N GLU A 362 -7.26 -37.65 17.42
CA GLU A 362 -7.99 -36.39 17.24
C GLU A 362 -7.06 -35.26 16.77
N VAL A 363 -5.87 -35.15 17.36
CA VAL A 363 -4.83 -34.20 16.90
C VAL A 363 -4.38 -34.53 15.49
N GLY A 364 -4.19 -35.82 15.17
CA GLY A 364 -3.83 -36.29 13.84
C GLY A 364 -4.93 -36.08 12.79
N TYR A 365 -6.20 -36.10 13.19
CA TYR A 365 -7.32 -35.77 12.31
C TYR A 365 -7.38 -34.26 12.04
N ALA A 366 -7.36 -33.43 13.09
CA ALA A 366 -7.38 -31.97 12.95
C ALA A 366 -6.23 -31.47 12.07
N THR A 367 -5.02 -32.02 12.26
CA THR A 367 -3.84 -31.69 11.43
C THR A 367 -4.05 -32.09 9.98
N ARG A 368 -4.59 -33.30 9.70
CA ARG A 368 -4.89 -33.74 8.33
C ARG A 368 -5.98 -32.92 7.64
N VAL A 369 -7.00 -32.48 8.38
CA VAL A 369 -8.02 -31.57 7.84
C VAL A 369 -7.37 -30.23 7.45
N ILE A 370 -6.52 -29.69 8.31
CA ILE A 370 -5.79 -28.43 8.04
C ILE A 370 -4.82 -28.59 6.85
N ASP A 371 -4.07 -29.68 6.79
CA ASP A 371 -3.09 -29.94 5.72
C ASP A 371 -3.77 -30.17 4.36
N ASN A 372 -4.90 -30.91 4.33
CA ASN A 372 -5.68 -31.10 3.10
C ASN A 372 -6.36 -29.81 2.63
N ILE A 373 -6.80 -28.95 3.54
CA ILE A 373 -7.30 -27.61 3.20
C ILE A 373 -6.17 -26.72 2.64
N SER A 374 -4.94 -26.89 3.13
CA SER A 374 -3.78 -26.10 2.71
C SER A 374 -3.17 -26.51 1.36
N SER A 375 -3.47 -27.72 0.88
CA SER A 375 -2.89 -28.32 -0.33
C SER A 375 -3.79 -28.25 -1.56
N LEU A 376 -5.02 -27.73 -1.44
CA LEU A 376 -5.94 -27.53 -2.56
C LEU A 376 -5.42 -26.43 -3.50
N SER A 377 -5.36 -26.74 -4.79
CA SER A 377 -4.95 -25.79 -5.82
C SER A 377 -6.05 -24.77 -6.13
N LEU A 378 -5.69 -23.60 -6.67
CA LEU A 378 -6.64 -22.54 -7.05
C LEU A 378 -7.78 -23.03 -7.96
N ASN A 379 -7.54 -24.07 -8.76
CA ASN A 379 -8.54 -24.65 -9.66
C ASN A 379 -9.52 -25.61 -8.96
N GLU A 380 -9.22 -26.05 -7.73
CA GLU A 380 -10.12 -26.89 -6.91
C GLU A 380 -10.97 -26.05 -5.95
N LEU A 381 -10.77 -24.72 -5.98
CA LEU A 381 -11.50 -23.73 -5.18
C LEU A 381 -12.59 -22.98 -5.97
N GLU A 382 -12.63 -23.10 -7.31
CA GLU A 382 -13.75 -22.69 -8.19
C GLU A 382 -14.83 -23.76 -8.28
#